data_AF-A0A396GTV7-F1
#
_entry.id   AF-A0A396GTV7-F1
#
_cell.length_a   1.000
_cell.length_b   1.000
_cell.length_c   1.000
_cell.angle_alpha   90.00
_cell.angle_beta   90.00
_cell.angle_gamma   90.00
#
_symmetry.space_group_name_H-M   'P 1'
#
loop_
_entity.id
_entity.type
_entity.pdbx_description
1 polymer ?
#
loop_
_entity_poly.entity_id
_entity_poly.type
_entity_poly.pdbx_seq_one_letter_code
_entity_poly.pdbx_strand_id
1 'polypeptide(L)'
;MALDLIMSDVQSHHPHAPMISQIVQLQHRDWIVHFQHTLRQGNECADWLAKHGASSSNALKSWIFCPPHLYHSLLDDTLGVTRLRL
;
A
#
# COMPACT_ATOMS: atom_id res chain seq x y z
N MET A 1 -8.99 -6.60 13.74
CA MET A 1 -8.58 -6.50 12.31
C MET A 1 -7.31 -5.66 12.22
N ALA A 2 -6.54 -5.74 11.13
CA ALA A 2 -5.24 -5.05 11.01
C ALA A 2 -5.30 -3.53 11.23
N LEU A 3 -6.42 -2.89 10.88
CA LEU A 3 -6.64 -1.46 11.13
C LEU A 3 -6.69 -1.12 12.61
N ASP A 4 -7.26 -1.99 13.44
CA ASP A 4 -7.36 -1.75 14.89
C ASP A 4 -5.97 -1.66 15.53
N LEU A 5 -4.97 -2.35 14.96
CA LEU A 5 -3.58 -2.28 15.42
C LEU A 5 -2.89 -0.95 15.08
N ILE A 6 -3.35 -0.25 14.05
CA ILE A 6 -2.81 1.04 13.60
C ILE A 6 -3.57 2.18 14.30
N MET A 7 -4.87 2.00 14.50
CA MET A 7 -5.77 3.03 15.03
C MET A 7 -5.90 3.02 16.56
N SER A 8 -5.50 1.93 17.23
CA SER A 8 -5.50 1.82 18.70
C SER A 8 -4.08 1.94 19.26
N ASP A 9 -3.97 2.13 20.58
CA ASP A 9 -2.67 2.24 21.24
C ASP A 9 -1.85 0.94 21.07
N VAL A 10 -0.57 1.10 20.68
CA VAL A 10 0.27 -0.03 20.22
C VAL A 10 0.67 -0.89 21.40
N GLN A 11 0.20 -2.13 21.43
CA GLN A 11 0.66 -3.11 22.42
C GLN A 11 2.13 -3.48 22.14
N SER A 12 3.02 -3.13 23.07
CA SER A 12 4.48 -3.32 22.98
C SER A 12 4.91 -4.77 22.74
N HIS A 13 4.07 -5.75 23.04
CA HIS A 13 4.35 -7.19 22.92
C HIS A 13 3.88 -7.83 21.60
N HIS A 14 3.35 -7.06 20.65
CA HIS A 14 2.89 -7.61 19.38
C HIS A 14 4.07 -8.01 18.45
N PRO A 15 4.04 -9.16 17.75
CA PRO A 15 5.13 -9.60 16.86
C PRO A 15 5.50 -8.59 15.76
N HIS A 16 4.54 -7.76 15.35
CA HIS A 16 4.74 -6.72 14.34
C HIS A 16 4.83 -5.29 14.91
N ALA A 17 5.03 -5.14 16.23
CA ALA A 17 5.10 -3.82 16.88
C ALA A 17 6.09 -2.84 16.20
N PRO A 18 7.29 -3.24 15.73
CA PRO A 18 8.18 -2.33 15.02
C PRO A 18 7.59 -1.79 13.71
N MET A 19 6.91 -2.65 12.94
CA MET A 19 6.27 -2.27 11.68
C MET A 19 5.06 -1.37 11.92
N ILE A 20 4.23 -1.70 12.91
CA ILE A 20 3.07 -0.88 13.31
C ILE A 20 3.53 0.52 13.72
N SER A 21 4.58 0.62 14.53
CA SER A 21 5.16 1.91 14.95
C SER A 21 5.61 2.75 13.76
N GLN A 22 6.26 2.16 12.75
CA GLN A 22 6.64 2.87 11.52
C GLN A 22 5.43 3.38 10.74
N ILE A 23 4.35 2.59 10.63
CA ILE A 23 3.10 3.01 9.98
C ILE A 23 2.48 4.20 10.73
N VAL A 24 2.43 4.14 12.07
CA VAL A 24 1.91 5.22 12.91
C VAL A 24 2.78 6.48 12.75
N GLN A 25 4.11 6.37 12.73
CA GLN A 25 5.01 7.51 12.49
C GLN A 25 4.78 8.14 11.11
N LEU A 26 4.54 7.32 10.09
CA LEU A 26 4.19 7.80 8.75
C LEU A 26 2.86 8.55 8.77
N GLN A 27 1.83 8.03 9.46
CA GLN A 27 0.53 8.69 9.59
C GLN A 27 0.63 10.11 10.19
N HIS A 28 1.55 10.35 11.12
CA HIS A 28 1.71 11.64 11.80
C HIS A 28 2.51 12.70 11.00
N ARG A 29 2.90 12.42 9.75
CA ARG A 29 3.54 13.42 8.89
C ARG A 29 2.54 14.48 8.41
N ASP A 30 3.05 15.53 7.80
CA ASP A 30 2.25 16.65 7.26
C ASP A 30 1.57 16.27 5.93
N TRP A 31 0.59 15.36 6.03
CA TRP A 31 -0.24 14.88 4.92
C TRP A 31 -1.57 14.35 5.45
N ILE A 32 -2.55 14.18 4.55
CA ILE A 32 -3.88 13.67 4.89
C ILE A 32 -3.98 12.22 4.44
N VAL A 33 -4.00 11.29 5.40
CA VAL A 33 -4.06 9.84 5.15
C VAL A 33 -5.26 9.23 5.87
N HIS A 34 -5.99 8.36 5.16
CA HIS A 34 -7.10 7.58 5.73
C HIS A 34 -6.87 6.10 5.50
N PHE A 35 -7.08 5.29 6.53
CA PHE A 35 -7.06 3.84 6.40
C PHE A 35 -8.49 3.31 6.33
N GLN A 36 -8.78 2.54 5.29
CA GLN A 36 -10.10 1.93 5.09
C GLN A 36 -9.92 0.49 4.68
N HIS A 37 -10.74 -0.39 5.26
CA HIS A 37 -10.79 -1.77 4.83
C HIS A 37 -11.64 -1.83 3.56
N THR A 38 -11.05 -2.25 2.45
CA THR A 38 -11.77 -2.40 1.18
C THR A 38 -11.76 -3.88 0.79
N LEU A 39 -12.87 -4.34 0.19
CA LEU A 39 -12.96 -5.68 -0.42
C LEU A 39 -12.15 -5.77 -1.72
N ARG A 40 -11.64 -4.62 -2.20
CA ARG A 40 -10.73 -4.53 -3.34
C ARG A 40 -9.38 -5.02 -2.88
N GLN A 41 -9.12 -6.28 -3.14
CA GLN A 41 -7.84 -6.84 -2.83
C GLN A 41 -6.73 -6.06 -3.55
N GLY A 42 -5.79 -5.55 -2.74
CA GLY A 42 -4.48 -5.02 -3.10
C GLY A 42 -4.43 -4.40 -4.49
N ASN A 43 -4.59 -3.08 -4.56
CA ASN A 43 -4.30 -2.26 -5.73
C ASN A 43 -3.10 -2.86 -6.49
N GLU A 44 -3.36 -3.58 -7.59
CA GLU A 44 -2.33 -4.34 -8.30
C GLU A 44 -1.22 -3.41 -8.79
N CYS A 45 -1.59 -2.16 -9.12
CA CYS A 45 -0.62 -1.14 -9.44
C CYS A 45 0.31 -0.85 -8.25
N ALA A 46 -0.22 -0.72 -7.04
CA ALA A 46 0.58 -0.50 -5.84
C ALA A 46 1.48 -1.72 -5.52
N ASP A 47 0.97 -2.95 -5.67
CA ASP A 47 1.75 -4.18 -5.46
C ASP A 47 2.90 -4.30 -6.47
N TRP A 48 2.61 -4.04 -7.75
CA TRP A 48 3.64 -4.02 -8.80
C TRP A 48 4.66 -2.91 -8.56
N LEU A 49 4.22 -1.70 -8.18
CA LEU A 49 5.12 -0.58 -7.88
C LEU A 49 6.02 -0.88 -6.67
N ALA A 50 5.47 -1.48 -5.60
CA ALA A 50 6.22 -1.86 -4.42
C ALA A 50 7.29 -2.92 -4.75
N LYS A 51 6.92 -3.95 -5.52
CA LYS A 51 7.87 -4.99 -5.97
C LYS A 51 8.95 -4.43 -6.90
N HIS A 52 8.55 -3.59 -7.86
CA HIS A 52 9.49 -2.94 -8.78
C HIS A 52 10.48 -2.06 -8.00
N GLY A 53 9.98 -1.24 -7.07
CA GLY A 53 10.78 -0.38 -6.21
C GLY A 53 11.76 -1.18 -5.33
N ALA A 54 11.30 -2.27 -4.70
CA ALA A 54 12.16 -3.12 -3.88
C ALA A 54 13.30 -3.80 -4.65
N SER A 55 13.08 -4.09 -5.94
CA SER A 55 14.09 -4.67 -6.83
C SER A 55 15.00 -3.63 -7.53
N SER A 56 14.69 -2.35 -7.38
CA SER A 56 15.38 -1.26 -8.08
C SER A 56 16.52 -0.69 -7.25
N SER A 57 17.67 -0.42 -7.88
CA SER A 57 18.78 0.34 -7.27
C SER A 57 18.49 1.84 -7.17
N ASN A 58 17.48 2.33 -7.89
CA ASN A 58 17.15 3.75 -7.91
C ASN A 58 16.33 4.12 -6.67
N ALA A 59 16.79 5.13 -5.92
CA ALA A 59 16.11 5.62 -4.73
C ALA A 59 14.73 6.25 -5.05
N LEU A 60 14.58 6.85 -6.22
CA LEU A 60 13.32 7.42 -6.70
C LEU A 60 13.28 7.32 -8.22
N LYS A 61 12.12 6.91 -8.75
CA LYS A 61 11.86 6.86 -10.19
C LYS A 61 10.53 7.52 -10.47
N SER A 62 10.57 8.56 -11.30
CA SER A 62 9.39 9.21 -11.83
C SER A 62 9.16 8.75 -13.26
N TRP A 63 7.90 8.49 -13.60
CA TRP A 63 7.49 8.13 -14.95
C TRP A 63 6.59 9.23 -15.51
N ILE A 64 6.90 9.67 -16.73
CA ILE A 64 6.06 10.65 -17.46
C ILE A 64 4.82 9.95 -18.06
N PHE A 65 4.94 8.67 -18.39
CA PHE A 65 3.88 7.84 -18.96
C PHE A 65 3.68 6.57 -18.13
N CYS A 66 2.46 6.01 -18.15
CA CYS A 66 2.18 4.75 -17.48
C CYS A 66 3.13 3.65 -17.98
N PRO A 67 3.88 2.96 -17.11
CA PRO A 67 4.65 1.78 -17.49
C PRO A 67 3.75 0.74 -18.18
N PRO A 68 4.20 0.10 -19.28
CA PRO A 68 3.36 -0.87 -20.02
C PRO A 68 2.82 -2.00 -19.14
N HIS A 69 3.61 -2.46 -18.17
CA HIS A 69 3.24 -3.52 -17.23
C HIS A 69 2.09 -3.13 -16.27
N LEU A 70 1.87 -1.84 -16.05
CA LEU A 70 0.79 -1.33 -15.20
C LEU A 70 -0.48 -1.04 -15.98
N TYR A 71 -0.44 -1.00 -17.32
CA TYR A 71 -1.55 -0.50 -18.12
C TYR A 71 -2.86 -1.28 -17.88
N HIS A 72 -2.79 -2.61 -17.86
CA HIS A 72 -3.96 -3.45 -17.62
C HIS A 72 -4.48 -3.33 -16.19
N SER A 73 -3.60 -3.42 -15.19
CA SER A 73 -3.99 -3.26 -13.79
C SER A 73 -4.58 -1.87 -13.49
N LEU A 74 -4.07 -0.83 -14.15
CA LEU A 74 -4.61 0.52 -14.03
C LEU A 74 -5.99 0.61 -14.68
N LEU A 75 -6.18 0.04 -15.87
CA LEU A 75 -7.48 -0.01 -16.52
C LEU A 75 -8.50 -0.75 -15.66
N ASP A 76 -8.15 -1.92 -15.13
CA ASP A 76 -9.01 -2.70 -14.24
C ASP A 76 -9.40 -1.93 -12.97
N ASP A 77 -8.44 -1.21 -12.36
CA ASP A 77 -8.69 -0.37 -11.18
C ASP A 77 -9.65 0.78 -11.50
N THR A 78 -9.46 1.45 -12.64
CA THR A 78 -10.38 2.52 -13.09
C THR A 78 -11.79 2.01 -13.38
N LEU A 79 -11.91 0.77 -13.86
CA LEU A 79 -13.19 0.11 -14.12
C LEU A 79 -13.82 -0.49 -12.85
N GLY A 80 -13.12 -0.46 -11.71
CA GLY A 80 -13.61 -1.02 -10.45
C GLY A 80 -13.70 -2.55 -10.45
N VAL A 81 -12.90 -3.22 -11.28
CA VAL A 81 -12.86 -4.69 -11.34
C VAL A 81 -12.41 -5.22 -9.97
N THR A 82 -13.22 -6.09 -9.37
CA THR A 82 -12.89 -6.71 -8.08
C THR A 82 -12.17 -8.03 -8.33
N ARG A 83 -10.96 -8.17 -7.77
CA ARG A 83 -10.21 -9.43 -7.76
C ARG A 83 -10.21 -10.02 -6.35
N LEU A 84 -10.45 -11.33 -6.25
CA LEU A 84 -10.42 -12.10 -5.00
C LEU A 84 -9.11 -12.89 -4.94
N ARG A 85 -8.49 -13.06 -3.76
CA ARG A 85 -7.36 -14.02 -3.60
C ARG A 85 -8.04 -15.35 -3.38
N LEU A 86 -7.74 -16.28 -4.26
CA LEU A 86 -7.90 -17.69 -3.99
C LEU A 86 -6.86 -18.13 -2.95
#